data_AF-A0A542UWY4-F1
#
_entry.id   AF-A0A542UWY4-F1
#
_cell.length_a   1.000
_cell.length_b   1.000
_cell.length_c   1.000
_cell.angle_alpha   90.00
_cell.angle_beta   90.00
_cell.angle_gamma   90.00
#
_symmetry.space_group_name_H-M   'P 1'
#
loop_
_entity.id
_entity.type
_entity.pdbx_description
1 polymer ?
#
loop_
_entity_poly.entity_id
_entity_poly.type
_entity_poly.pdbx_seq_one_letter_code
_entity_poly.pdbx_strand_id
1 'polypeptide(L)'
;MPDRTATPAPGPGAPAGQTPARARGGGFAGQRRDVANSEVPDGIPTRPQGDVPVIVRVVWSDGVEEWRPARAVRWTRSHVMVAWRDRETDPRSERHTWLRAGDVARSVSWFVPPARPGP
;
A
#
# COMPACT_ATOMS: atom_id res chain seq x y z
N MET A 1 -11.69 47.45 -67.30
CA MET A 1 -11.04 46.13 -67.49
C MET A 1 -9.57 46.31 -67.11
N PRO A 2 -9.06 45.58 -66.11
CA PRO A 2 -8.79 44.12 -66.11
C PRO A 2 -9.48 43.44 -64.90
N ASP A 3 -9.35 42.16 -64.56
CA ASP A 3 -9.17 40.88 -65.26
C ASP A 3 -9.49 39.82 -64.19
N ARG A 4 -9.99 38.65 -64.60
CA ARG A 4 -10.37 37.54 -63.71
C ARG A 4 -9.13 36.79 -63.19
N THR A 5 -9.40 35.81 -62.30
CA THR A 5 -8.56 34.68 -61.82
C THR A 5 -7.78 35.02 -60.53
N ALA A 6 -7.82 34.27 -59.42
CA ALA A 6 -8.28 32.92 -59.13
C ALA A 6 -8.59 32.78 -57.62
N THR A 7 -9.64 32.04 -57.27
CA THR A 7 -9.89 31.51 -55.92
C THR A 7 -9.04 30.26 -55.72
N PRO A 8 -8.20 30.14 -54.68
CA PRO A 8 -7.66 28.84 -54.29
C PRO A 8 -8.72 28.04 -53.49
N ALA A 9 -8.97 26.81 -53.93
CA ALA A 9 -9.74 25.79 -53.21
C ALA A 9 -8.83 25.00 -52.24
N PRO A 10 -9.37 24.01 -51.51
CA PRO A 10 -9.41 23.92 -50.06
C PRO A 10 -8.10 23.43 -49.41
N GLY A 11 -7.76 24.02 -48.26
CA GLY A 11 -6.75 23.46 -47.36
C GLY A 11 -7.23 22.13 -46.75
N PRO A 12 -6.33 21.16 -46.52
CA PRO A 12 -6.67 19.86 -45.97
C PRO A 12 -7.25 19.98 -44.55
N GLY A 13 -8.20 19.10 -44.27
CA GLY A 13 -9.08 19.10 -43.11
C GLY A 13 -8.39 19.40 -41.77
N ALA A 14 -8.99 20.34 -41.05
CA ALA A 14 -8.82 20.47 -39.61
C ALA A 14 -9.12 19.11 -38.94
N PRO A 15 -8.32 18.69 -37.95
CA PRO A 15 -8.60 17.46 -37.21
C PRO A 15 -9.92 17.61 -36.46
N ALA A 16 -10.89 16.77 -36.84
CA ALA A 16 -12.12 16.57 -36.11
C ALA A 16 -11.81 15.97 -34.73
N GLY A 17 -12.42 16.56 -33.69
CA GLY A 17 -12.81 15.81 -32.50
C GLY A 17 -11.68 15.37 -31.57
N GLN A 18 -10.88 16.31 -31.07
CA GLN A 18 -10.27 16.11 -29.76
C GLN A 18 -11.30 16.48 -28.70
N THR A 19 -12.24 15.57 -28.47
CA THR A 19 -12.98 15.50 -27.21
C THR A 19 -11.93 15.52 -26.11
N PRO A 20 -11.95 16.44 -25.13
CA PRO A 20 -11.14 16.25 -23.94
C PRO A 20 -11.60 14.93 -23.35
N ALA A 21 -10.75 13.90 -23.47
CA ALA A 21 -10.96 12.64 -22.81
C ALA A 21 -11.24 13.01 -21.36
N ARG A 22 -12.51 12.82 -20.95
CA ARG A 22 -12.97 12.89 -19.58
C ARG A 22 -11.80 12.37 -18.76
N ALA A 23 -11.17 13.26 -18.00
CA ALA A 23 -10.20 12.90 -17.01
C ALA A 23 -10.85 11.73 -16.28
N ARG A 24 -10.34 10.51 -16.55
CA ARG A 24 -10.81 9.32 -15.88
C ARG A 24 -10.64 9.70 -14.43
N GLY A 25 -11.76 9.80 -13.72
CA GLY A 25 -11.75 10.08 -12.31
C GLY A 25 -10.75 9.14 -11.70
N GLY A 26 -9.59 9.70 -11.33
CA GLY A 26 -8.71 9.14 -10.33
C GLY A 26 -9.52 9.23 -9.06
N GLY A 27 -10.51 8.33 -8.94
CA GLY A 27 -11.22 8.12 -7.71
C GLY A 27 -10.15 7.92 -6.66
N PHE A 28 -10.33 8.56 -5.53
CA PHE A 28 -9.49 8.47 -4.34
C PHE A 28 -9.30 7.00 -3.95
N ALA A 29 -8.41 6.30 -4.66
CA ALA A 29 -7.76 5.10 -4.19
C ALA A 29 -6.92 5.61 -3.03
N GLY A 30 -7.55 5.67 -1.85
CA GLY A 30 -7.04 6.32 -0.65
C GLY A 30 -5.54 6.11 -0.56
N GLN A 31 -4.80 7.20 -0.67
CA GLN A 31 -3.35 7.21 -0.79
C GLN A 31 -2.78 6.30 0.31
N ARG A 32 -2.14 5.21 -0.11
CA ARG A 32 -1.59 4.21 0.81
C ARG A 32 -0.52 4.91 1.65
N ARG A 33 -0.69 4.98 2.97
CA ARG A 33 0.27 5.65 3.86
C ARG A 33 1.62 4.92 3.81
N ASP A 34 2.71 5.66 3.79
CA ASP A 34 4.06 5.08 3.80
C ASP A 34 4.49 4.67 5.21
N VAL A 35 5.27 3.59 5.30
CA VAL A 35 5.72 3.01 6.56
C VAL A 35 7.18 3.43 6.78
N ALA A 36 7.39 4.36 7.70
CA ALA A 36 8.68 4.98 7.99
C ALA A 36 9.68 4.02 8.64
N ASN A 37 9.23 3.09 9.47
CA ASN A 37 10.10 2.06 10.07
C ASN A 37 10.27 0.81 9.21
N SER A 38 9.97 0.88 7.91
CA SER A 38 10.24 -0.23 6.99
C SER A 38 11.73 -0.34 6.70
N GLU A 39 12.27 -1.56 6.88
CA GLU A 39 13.69 -1.82 6.70
C GLU A 39 13.90 -3.17 6.01
N VAL A 40 14.53 -3.16 4.85
CA VAL A 40 14.80 -4.38 4.07
C VAL A 40 16.07 -5.04 4.61
N PRO A 41 16.06 -6.34 4.97
CA PRO A 41 17.26 -7.03 5.42
C PRO A 41 18.26 -7.26 4.27
N ASP A 42 19.55 -7.36 4.60
CA ASP A 42 20.64 -7.62 3.63
C ASP A 42 20.45 -8.92 2.81
N GLY A 43 19.82 -9.93 3.42
CA GLY A 43 19.55 -11.22 2.80
C GLY A 43 18.08 -11.59 2.88
N ILE A 44 17.39 -11.62 1.74
CA ILE A 44 15.96 -11.95 1.65
C ILE A 44 15.77 -13.45 1.40
N PRO A 45 15.11 -14.19 2.31
CA PRO A 45 14.71 -15.58 2.04
C PRO A 45 13.74 -15.66 0.86
N THR A 46 14.00 -16.60 -0.06
CA THR A 46 13.26 -16.74 -1.31
C THR A 46 11.91 -17.44 -1.15
N ARG A 47 11.75 -18.30 -0.14
CA ARG A 47 10.51 -19.02 0.14
C ARG A 47 9.75 -18.43 1.34
N PRO A 48 8.40 -18.43 1.30
CA PRO A 48 7.58 -18.21 2.50
C PRO A 48 7.98 -19.19 3.61
N GLN A 49 8.05 -18.70 4.85
CA GLN A 49 8.45 -19.51 6.01
C GLN A 49 7.28 -19.82 6.94
N GLY A 50 6.17 -19.09 6.86
CA GLY A 50 4.99 -19.36 7.66
C GLY A 50 3.83 -18.44 7.35
N ASP A 51 2.83 -18.47 8.24
CA ASP A 51 1.68 -17.57 8.27
C ASP A 51 1.26 -17.37 9.75
N VAL A 52 2.12 -16.71 10.54
CA VAL A 52 2.01 -16.66 12.00
C VAL A 52 1.35 -15.36 12.46
N PRO A 53 0.26 -15.39 13.26
CA PRO A 53 -0.36 -14.19 13.81
C PRO A 53 0.61 -13.38 14.69
N VAL A 54 0.70 -12.07 14.42
CA VAL A 54 1.57 -11.13 15.14
C VAL A 54 0.87 -9.78 15.33
N ILE A 55 1.35 -8.99 16.28
CA ILE A 55 1.03 -7.57 16.45
C ILE A 55 2.27 -6.76 16.06
N VAL A 56 2.13 -5.79 15.17
CA VAL A 56 3.24 -5.03 14.59
C VAL A 56 3.16 -3.56 14.92
N ARG A 57 4.30 -2.95 15.23
CA ARG A 57 4.45 -1.50 15.40
C ARG A 57 4.69 -0.87 14.03
N VAL A 58 3.74 -0.06 13.59
CA VAL A 58 3.85 0.69 12.33
C VAL A 58 4.07 2.16 12.67
N VAL A 59 5.18 2.71 12.23
CA VAL A 59 5.42 4.15 12.24
C VAL A 59 5.09 4.66 10.84
N TRP A 60 4.06 5.48 10.72
CA TRP A 60 3.65 6.08 9.46
C TRP A 60 4.54 7.28 9.13
N SER A 61 4.65 7.64 7.85
CA SER A 61 5.47 8.77 7.38
C SER A 61 5.04 10.14 7.93
N ASP A 62 3.81 10.26 8.42
CA ASP A 62 3.30 11.44 9.13
C ASP A 62 3.65 11.45 10.63
N GLY A 63 4.44 10.48 11.10
CA GLY A 63 4.90 10.36 12.47
C GLY A 63 3.94 9.64 13.41
N VAL A 64 2.76 9.24 12.95
CA VAL A 64 1.81 8.47 13.79
C VAL A 64 2.33 7.05 13.99
N GLU A 65 2.34 6.60 15.24
CA GLU A 65 2.61 5.21 15.60
C GLU A 65 1.31 4.45 15.88
N GLU A 66 1.21 3.23 15.36
CA GLU A 66 0.05 2.36 15.54
C GLU A 66 0.46 0.90 15.70
N TRP A 67 -0.17 0.18 16.63
CA TRP A 67 -0.03 -1.26 16.77
C TRP A 67 -1.18 -1.97 16.05
N ARG A 68 -0.85 -2.88 15.13
CA ARG A 68 -1.84 -3.49 14.24
C ARG A 68 -1.71 -5.01 14.14
N PRO A 69 -2.83 -5.73 13.90
CA PRO A 69 -2.78 -7.15 13.59
C PRO A 69 -2.15 -7.39 12.22
N ALA A 70 -1.27 -8.40 12.14
CA ALA A 70 -0.61 -8.82 10.92
C ALA A 70 -0.26 -10.32 10.96
N ARG A 71 0.32 -10.81 9.87
CA ARG A 71 0.81 -12.17 9.72
C ARG A 71 2.29 -12.15 9.38
N ALA A 72 3.14 -12.84 10.13
CA ALA A 72 4.54 -13.03 9.78
C ALA A 72 4.64 -14.13 8.71
N VAL A 73 5.13 -13.74 7.52
CA VAL A 73 5.19 -14.63 6.34
C VAL A 73 6.61 -15.06 5.98
N ARG A 74 7.61 -14.25 6.32
CA ARG A 74 9.06 -14.54 6.17
C ARG A 74 9.83 -13.86 7.29
N TRP A 75 11.01 -14.37 7.63
CA TRP A 75 11.88 -13.73 8.63
C TRP A 75 13.36 -14.06 8.40
N THR A 76 14.22 -13.17 8.88
CA THR A 76 15.64 -13.40 9.08
C THR A 76 15.92 -13.44 10.60
N ARG A 77 17.18 -13.40 11.01
CA ARG A 77 17.52 -13.23 12.44
C ARG A 77 17.10 -11.86 13.00
N SER A 78 17.03 -10.84 12.15
CA SER A 78 16.84 -9.44 12.57
C SER A 78 15.57 -8.79 12.05
N HIS A 79 14.94 -9.35 11.01
CA HIS A 79 13.79 -8.75 10.34
C HIS A 79 12.67 -9.75 10.12
N VAL A 80 11.44 -9.27 10.07
CA VAL A 80 10.25 -10.06 9.77
C VAL A 80 9.48 -9.37 8.65
N MET A 81 9.19 -10.12 7.59
CA MET A 81 8.23 -9.70 6.58
C MET A 81 6.85 -10.02 7.11
N VAL A 82 6.05 -8.99 7.24
CA VAL A 82 4.68 -9.10 7.72
C VAL A 82 3.71 -8.73 6.61
N ALA A 83 2.56 -9.40 6.62
CA ALA A 83 1.43 -9.15 5.75
C ALA A 83 0.25 -8.61 6.58
N TRP A 84 -0.28 -7.45 6.22
CA TRP A 84 -1.48 -6.89 6.84
C TRP A 84 -2.37 -6.25 5.77
N ARG A 85 -3.63 -5.98 6.10
CA ARG A 85 -4.57 -5.29 5.21
C ARG A 85 -4.74 -3.85 5.64
N ASP A 86 -4.61 -2.88 4.72
CA ASP A 86 -4.89 -1.48 5.05
C ASP A 86 -6.39 -1.26 5.33
N ARG A 87 -7.25 -2.09 4.72
CA ARG A 87 -8.68 -2.20 5.01
C ARG A 87 -9.02 -3.65 5.29
N GLU A 88 -9.46 -3.95 6.50
CA GLU A 88 -9.70 -5.33 6.96
C GLU A 88 -10.66 -6.12 6.05
N THR A 89 -11.69 -5.44 5.53
CA THR A 89 -12.73 -5.99 4.65
C THR A 89 -12.31 -6.14 3.19
N ASP A 90 -11.16 -5.60 2.78
CA ASP A 90 -10.69 -5.64 1.39
C ASP A 90 -9.39 -6.47 1.28
N PRO A 91 -9.48 -7.72 0.78
CA PRO A 91 -8.30 -8.55 0.55
C PRO A 91 -7.26 -7.93 -0.40
N ARG A 92 -7.67 -7.03 -1.31
CA ARG A 92 -6.74 -6.35 -2.25
C ARG A 92 -5.90 -5.29 -1.57
N SER A 93 -6.27 -4.88 -0.35
CA SER A 93 -5.49 -3.94 0.45
C SER A 93 -4.31 -4.58 1.19
N GLU A 94 -4.09 -5.88 1.00
CA GLU A 94 -2.97 -6.58 1.61
C GLU A 94 -1.61 -5.98 1.19
N ARG A 95 -0.78 -5.69 2.18
CA ARG A 95 0.56 -5.12 2.06
C ARG A 95 1.57 -6.06 2.66
N HIS A 96 2.72 -6.18 2.01
CA HIS A 96 3.91 -6.81 2.58
C HIS A 96 4.91 -5.73 2.96
N THR A 97 5.44 -5.80 4.17
CA THR A 97 6.44 -4.86 4.68
C THR A 97 7.45 -5.60 5.52
N TRP A 98 8.74 -5.28 5.35
CA TRP A 98 9.79 -5.74 6.24
C TRP A 98 9.92 -4.78 7.41
N LEU A 99 9.93 -5.32 8.63
CA LEU A 99 10.16 -4.59 9.88
C LEU A 99 11.29 -5.26 10.66
N ARG A 100 11.96 -4.49 11.52
CA ARG A 100 12.87 -5.07 12.52
C ARG A 100 12.09 -6.02 13.44
N ALA A 101 12.74 -7.09 13.88
CA ALA A 101 12.13 -8.05 14.80
C ALA A 101 11.66 -7.40 16.11
N GLY A 102 12.30 -6.31 16.55
CA GLY A 102 11.87 -5.52 17.71
C GLY A 102 10.53 -4.80 17.54
N ASP A 103 10.08 -4.59 16.30
CA ASP A 103 8.79 -3.97 15.97
C ASP A 103 7.67 -5.00 15.81
N VAL A 104 7.95 -6.29 16.06
CA VAL A 104 7.02 -7.40 15.85
C VAL A 104 6.88 -8.22 17.13
N ALA A 105 5.68 -8.24 17.70
CA ALA A 105 5.34 -9.06 18.85
C ALA A 105 4.54 -10.30 18.39
N ARG A 106 4.92 -11.50 18.86
CA ARG A 106 4.06 -12.68 18.67
C ARG A 106 2.76 -12.51 19.43
N SER A 107 1.64 -12.81 18.77
CA SER A 107 0.35 -12.87 19.43
C SER A 107 0.32 -14.08 20.37
N VAL A 108 -0.03 -13.87 21.65
CA VAL A 108 -0.31 -14.95 22.60
C VAL A 108 -1.78 -15.36 22.49
N SER A 109 -2.04 -16.66 22.47
CA SER A 109 -3.39 -17.20 22.25
C SER A 109 -4.11 -17.62 23.53
N TRP A 110 -3.53 -17.39 24.72
CA TRP A 110 -4.14 -17.79 25.99
C TRP A 110 -4.72 -16.61 26.75
N PHE A 111 -5.94 -16.81 27.26
CA PHE A 111 -6.60 -15.89 28.18
C PHE A 111 -5.88 -15.88 29.54
N VAL A 112 -5.50 -14.70 30.02
CA VAL A 112 -5.04 -14.51 31.41
C VAL A 112 -6.22 -13.94 32.20
N PRO A 113 -6.94 -14.74 33.02
CA PRO A 113 -7.98 -14.19 33.88
C PRO A 113 -7.38 -13.17 34.85
N PRO A 114 -8.07 -12.05 35.15
CA PRO A 114 -7.60 -11.11 36.15
C PRO A 114 -7.47 -11.83 37.50
N ALA A 115 -6.35 -11.62 38.18
CA ALA A 115 -6.17 -12.11 39.55
C ALA A 115 -7.26 -11.47 40.41
N ARG A 116 -8.19 -12.29 40.92
CA ARG A 116 -9.21 -11.83 41.87
C ARG A 116 -8.46 -11.46 43.17
N PRO A 117 -8.55 -10.22 43.67
CA PRO A 117 -8.13 -9.94 45.04
C PRO A 117 -8.90 -10.88 45.97
N GLY A 118 -8.18 -11.66 46.79
CA GLY A 118 -8.80 -12.51 47.80
C GLY A 118 -9.60 -11.68 48.82
N PRO A 119 -10.57 -12.31 49.53
CA PRO A 119 -11.38 -11.64 50.55
C PRO A 119 -10.55 -11.10 51.71
#